data_AF-A0A7X1JCN0-F1
#
_entry.id   AF-A0A7X1JCN0-F1
#
_cell.length_a   1.000
_cell.length_b   1.000
_cell.length_c   1.000
_cell.angle_alpha   90.00
_cell.angle_beta   90.00
_cell.angle_gamma   90.00
#
_symmetry.space_group_name_H-M   'P 1'
#
loop_
_entity.id
_entity.type
_entity.pdbx_description
1 polymer ?
#
loop_
_entity_poly.entity_id
_entity_poly.type
_entity_poly.pdbx_seq_one_letter_code
_entity_poly.pdbx_strand_id
1 'polypeptide(L)'
;MRRTVFNEDHEAFRETIRAFIEAEVVPVYDEWFAAGQAPRDFYYKLGELGVFGINVPEEFGGAGLDTHKFEAVLYEETARAGVAFGGSGVHVLLALPYIKMLATEEQKKRYLEKFVSGEE
;
A
#
# COMPACT_ATOMS: atom_id res chain seq x y z
N MET A 1 15.88 -15.19 15.14
CA MET A 1 14.78 -16.20 15.15
C MET A 1 14.01 -16.07 13.85
N ARG A 2 13.71 -17.19 13.17
CA ARG A 2 12.85 -17.18 11.97
C ARG A 2 11.39 -17.01 12.42
N ARG A 3 10.70 -16.00 11.90
CA ARG A 3 9.26 -15.77 12.18
C ARG A 3 8.42 -16.76 11.37
N THR A 4 7.34 -17.26 11.96
CA THR A 4 6.41 -18.23 11.32
C THR A 4 5.10 -17.59 10.85
N VAL A 5 4.94 -16.27 11.03
CA VAL A 5 3.72 -15.53 10.67
C VAL A 5 3.60 -15.26 9.17
N PHE A 6 4.75 -15.17 8.48
CA PHE A 6 4.88 -14.88 7.05
C PHE A 6 5.12 -16.15 6.24
N ASN A 7 4.49 -16.23 5.06
CA ASN A 7 4.67 -17.28 4.06
C ASN A 7 5.51 -16.76 2.88
N GLU A 8 5.67 -17.58 1.84
CA GLU A 8 6.43 -17.23 0.63
C GLU A 8 5.90 -15.97 -0.07
N ASP A 9 4.59 -15.76 -0.16
CA ASP A 9 4.00 -14.56 -0.77
C ASP A 9 4.39 -13.28 -0.03
N HIS A 10 4.39 -13.33 1.31
CA HIS A 10 4.78 -12.18 2.14
C HIS A 10 6.28 -11.88 1.99
N GLU A 11 7.12 -12.89 1.86
CA GLU A 11 8.57 -12.69 1.66
C GLU A 11 8.87 -12.21 0.23
N ALA A 12 8.17 -12.70 -0.79
CA ALA A 12 8.27 -12.19 -2.16
C ALA A 12 7.81 -10.72 -2.26
N PHE A 13 6.72 -10.38 -1.57
CA PHE A 13 6.28 -8.99 -1.43
C PHE A 13 7.32 -8.14 -0.70
N ARG A 14 7.93 -8.65 0.37
CA ARG A 14 9.00 -7.97 1.11
C ARG A 14 10.18 -7.63 0.20
N GLU A 15 10.64 -8.58 -0.62
CA GLU A 15 11.73 -8.36 -1.57
C GLU A 15 11.38 -7.28 -2.59
N THR A 16 10.15 -7.31 -3.10
CA THR A 16 9.63 -6.32 -4.06
C THR A 16 9.61 -4.91 -3.44
N ILE A 17 9.02 -4.77 -2.26
CA ILE A 17 8.93 -3.49 -1.54
C ILE A 17 10.31 -2.97 -1.16
N ARG A 18 11.20 -3.85 -0.71
CA ARG A 18 12.58 -3.48 -0.40
C ARG A 18 13.30 -2.90 -1.61
N ALA A 19 13.24 -3.61 -2.74
CA ALA A 19 13.87 -3.18 -3.98
C ALA A 19 13.30 -1.84 -4.46
N PHE A 20 11.97 -1.67 -4.38
CA PHE A 20 11.30 -0.42 -4.71
C PHE A 20 11.75 0.73 -3.79
N ILE A 21 11.81 0.52 -2.47
CA ILE A 21 12.29 1.54 -1.53
C ILE A 21 13.72 1.98 -1.86
N GLU A 22 14.61 1.01 -2.09
CA GLU A 22 16.03 1.28 -2.35
C GLU A 22 16.25 2.01 -3.68
N ALA A 23 15.47 1.68 -4.71
CA ALA A 23 15.60 2.27 -6.04
C ALA A 23 14.87 3.62 -6.18
N GLU A 24 13.66 3.75 -5.63
CA GLU A 24 12.73 4.83 -5.98
C GLU A 24 12.47 5.81 -4.83
N VAL A 25 12.67 5.42 -3.57
CA VAL A 25 12.28 6.23 -2.41
C VAL A 25 13.49 6.80 -1.70
N VAL A 26 14.44 5.95 -1.28
CA VAL A 26 15.63 6.37 -0.53
C VAL A 26 16.41 7.51 -1.21
N PRO A 27 16.63 7.51 -2.55
CA PRO A 27 17.38 8.58 -3.20
C PRO A 27 16.75 9.97 -3.12
N VAL A 28 15.44 10.07 -2.88
CA VAL A 28 14.66 11.32 -2.96
C VAL A 28 13.92 11.66 -1.66
N TYR A 29 13.98 10.79 -0.64
CA TYR A 29 13.14 10.91 0.55
C TYR A 29 13.43 12.18 1.38
N ASP A 30 14.68 12.63 1.45
CA ASP A 30 15.03 13.86 2.18
C ASP A 30 14.33 15.10 1.59
N GLU A 31 14.11 15.12 0.28
CA GLU A 31 13.35 16.19 -0.39
C GLU A 31 11.87 16.14 0.00
N TRP A 32 11.28 14.95 0.07
CA TRP A 32 9.89 14.76 0.47
C TRP A 32 9.68 15.16 1.93
N PHE A 33 10.63 14.78 2.78
CA PHE A 33 10.63 15.13 4.19
C PHE A 33 10.73 16.65 4.39
N ALA A 34 11.65 17.32 3.68
CA ALA A 34 11.78 18.77 3.71
C ALA A 34 10.52 19.49 3.17
N ALA A 35 9.89 18.93 2.14
CA ALA A 35 8.64 19.45 1.57
C ALA A 35 7.41 19.15 2.43
N GLY A 36 7.51 18.21 3.37
CA GLY A 36 6.39 17.74 4.21
C GLY A 36 5.34 16.92 3.45
N GLN A 37 5.66 16.42 2.25
CA GLN A 37 4.73 15.66 1.41
C GLN A 37 5.44 14.66 0.50
N ALA A 38 4.84 13.49 0.32
CA ALA A 38 5.19 12.58 -0.78
C ALA A 38 4.58 13.09 -2.09
N PRO A 39 5.27 12.94 -3.24
CA PRO A 39 4.77 13.41 -4.52
C PRO A 39 3.58 12.55 -4.99
N ARG A 40 2.73 13.10 -5.87
CA ARG A 40 1.47 12.42 -6.26
C ARG A 40 1.72 11.15 -7.05
N ASP A 41 2.69 11.18 -7.96
CA ASP A 41 3.07 10.06 -8.82
C ASP A 41 3.54 8.83 -8.04
N PHE A 42 4.11 9.03 -6.85
CA PHE A 42 4.47 7.95 -5.94
C PHE A 42 3.28 7.04 -5.60
N TYR A 43 2.08 7.59 -5.43
CA TYR A 43 0.90 6.79 -5.11
C TYR A 43 0.43 5.93 -6.29
N TYR A 44 0.61 6.39 -7.52
CA TYR A 44 0.35 5.56 -8.71
C TYR A 44 1.30 4.36 -8.76
N LYS A 45 2.60 4.57 -8.45
CA LYS A 45 3.58 3.47 -8.37
C LYS A 45 3.17 2.43 -7.32
N LEU A 46 2.64 2.85 -6.16
CA LEU A 46 2.12 1.92 -5.15
C LEU A 46 0.89 1.14 -5.65
N GLY A 47 0.01 1.78 -6.41
CA GLY A 47 -1.11 1.11 -7.08
C GLY A 47 -0.64 0.07 -8.10
N GLU A 48 0.34 0.41 -8.94
CA GLU A 48 0.96 -0.50 -9.93
C GLU A 48 1.65 -1.71 -9.28
N LEU A 49 2.26 -1.51 -8.10
CA LEU A 49 2.82 -2.59 -7.29
C LEU A 49 1.75 -3.45 -6.57
N GLY A 50 0.46 -3.10 -6.72
CA GLY A 50 -0.67 -3.80 -6.13
C GLY A 50 -0.86 -3.54 -4.64
N VAL A 51 -0.12 -2.61 -4.02
CA VAL A 51 -0.16 -2.35 -2.58
C VAL A 51 -1.56 -1.98 -2.12
N PHE A 52 -2.25 -1.11 -2.86
CA PHE A 52 -3.60 -0.67 -2.51
C PHE A 52 -4.70 -1.69 -2.83
N GLY A 53 -4.40 -2.68 -3.67
CA GLY A 53 -5.36 -3.70 -4.11
C GLY A 53 -5.49 -4.90 -3.18
N ILE A 54 -4.57 -5.11 -2.24
CA ILE A 54 -4.46 -6.36 -1.47
C ILE A 54 -5.79 -6.74 -0.79
N ASN A 55 -6.41 -5.79 -0.09
CA ASN A 55 -7.64 -6.00 0.68
C ASN A 55 -8.92 -5.61 -0.08
N VAL A 56 -8.81 -5.15 -1.32
CA VAL A 56 -9.93 -4.76 -2.17
C VAL A 56 -10.49 -6.01 -2.87
N PRO A 57 -11.83 -6.19 -2.97
CA PRO A 57 -12.41 -7.32 -3.69
C PRO A 57 -11.97 -7.40 -5.15
N GLU A 58 -11.88 -8.62 -5.69
CA GLU A 58 -11.43 -8.87 -7.08
C GLU A 58 -12.30 -8.17 -8.13
N GLU A 59 -13.61 -8.02 -7.87
CA GLU A 59 -14.55 -7.33 -8.78
C GLU A 59 -14.21 -5.85 -9.00
N PHE A 60 -13.38 -5.25 -8.13
CA PHE A 60 -12.89 -3.88 -8.24
C PHE A 60 -11.38 -3.82 -8.58
N GLY A 61 -10.79 -4.95 -9.00
CA GLY A 61 -9.38 -5.03 -9.40
C GLY A 61 -8.38 -5.30 -8.27
N GLY A 62 -8.86 -5.68 -7.08
CA GLY A 62 -8.00 -6.07 -5.96
C GLY A 62 -7.69 -7.57 -5.89
N ALA A 63 -7.01 -8.00 -4.82
CA ALA A 63 -6.64 -9.40 -4.57
C ALA A 63 -7.62 -10.14 -3.63
N GLY A 64 -8.60 -9.44 -3.04
CA GLY A 64 -9.62 -10.03 -2.18
C GLY A 64 -9.11 -10.63 -0.87
N LEU A 65 -7.88 -10.35 -0.46
CA LEU A 65 -7.26 -10.92 0.74
C LEU A 65 -7.66 -10.11 1.98
N ASP A 66 -8.32 -10.74 2.94
CA ASP A 66 -8.65 -10.07 4.22
C ASP A 66 -7.51 -10.28 5.23
N THR A 67 -6.48 -9.44 5.15
CA THR A 67 -5.27 -9.59 5.98
C THR A 67 -4.46 -8.30 6.14
N HIS A 68 -3.84 -8.14 7.32
CA HIS A 68 -2.90 -7.05 7.60
C HIS A 68 -1.43 -7.46 7.47
N LYS A 69 -1.14 -8.70 7.05
CA LYS A 69 0.24 -9.21 7.01
C LYS A 69 1.11 -8.48 5.98
N PHE A 70 0.57 -8.14 4.82
CA PHE A 70 1.29 -7.37 3.81
C PHE A 70 1.57 -5.93 4.25
N GLU A 71 0.60 -5.29 4.92
CA GLU A 71 0.83 -3.98 5.56
C GLU A 71 1.92 -4.06 6.63
N ALA A 72 1.93 -5.11 7.45
CA ALA A 72 3.00 -5.32 8.42
C ALA A 72 4.38 -5.41 7.74
N VAL A 73 4.47 -6.09 6.59
CA VAL A 73 5.71 -6.12 5.77
C VAL A 73 6.08 -4.72 5.26
N LEU A 74 5.11 -3.96 4.73
CA LEU A 74 5.32 -2.59 4.25
C LEU A 74 5.89 -1.68 5.37
N TYR A 75 5.29 -1.74 6.56
CA TYR A 75 5.76 -0.99 7.72
C TYR A 75 7.15 -1.43 8.20
N GLU A 76 7.45 -2.72 8.17
CA GLU A 76 8.79 -3.21 8.52
C GLU A 76 9.85 -2.69 7.54
N GLU A 77 9.60 -2.71 6.24
CA GLU A 77 10.59 -2.27 5.24
C GLU A 77 10.76 -0.74 5.21
N THR A 78 9.67 0.01 5.37
CA THR A 78 9.75 1.49 5.51
C THR A 78 10.50 1.89 6.77
N ALA A 79 10.22 1.24 7.92
CA ALA A 79 10.95 1.48 9.16
C ALA A 79 12.43 1.09 9.04
N ARG A 80 12.74 -0.03 8.37
CA ARG A 80 14.12 -0.48 8.11
C ARG A 80 14.93 0.56 7.34
N ALA A 81 14.31 1.19 6.34
CA ALA A 81 14.94 2.20 5.49
C ALA A 81 14.90 3.61 6.08
N GLY A 82 14.16 3.84 7.16
CA GLY A 82 13.99 5.17 7.74
C GLY A 82 13.14 6.12 6.90
N VAL A 83 12.23 5.58 6.08
CA VAL A 83 11.34 6.33 5.19
C VAL A 83 9.88 6.17 5.58
N ALA A 84 9.01 7.02 5.04
CA ALA A 84 7.55 6.95 5.22
C ALA A 84 6.84 7.09 3.87
N PHE A 85 5.77 6.31 3.68
CA PHE A 85 4.98 6.31 2.45
C PHE A 85 3.77 7.27 2.54
N GLY A 86 3.93 8.38 3.27
CA GLY A 86 2.90 9.39 3.46
C GLY A 86 1.55 8.81 3.92
N GLY A 87 0.48 9.12 3.18
CA GLY A 87 -0.89 8.73 3.50
C GLY A 87 -1.28 7.29 3.17
N SER A 88 -0.37 6.48 2.61
CA SER A 88 -0.66 5.09 2.17
C SER A 88 -1.31 4.23 3.27
N GLY A 89 -0.79 4.29 4.49
CA GLY A 89 -1.37 3.57 5.63
C GLY A 89 -2.80 4.01 5.96
N VAL A 90 -3.08 5.31 5.88
CA VAL A 90 -4.44 5.85 6.10
C VAL A 90 -5.37 5.41 4.96
N HIS A 91 -4.88 5.37 3.72
CA HIS A 91 -5.62 4.87 2.57
C HIS A 91 -6.12 3.44 2.84
N VAL A 92 -5.22 2.50 3.13
CA VAL A 92 -5.53 1.07 3.22
C VAL A 92 -6.04 0.60 4.58
N LEU A 93 -5.54 1.15 5.70
CA LEU A 93 -5.93 0.71 7.05
C LEU A 93 -7.07 1.54 7.65
N LEU A 94 -7.34 2.73 7.13
CA LEU A 94 -8.43 3.58 7.63
C LEU A 94 -9.54 3.77 6.62
N ALA A 95 -9.27 4.25 5.40
CA ALA A 95 -10.34 4.57 4.45
C ALA A 95 -11.01 3.29 3.88
N LEU A 96 -10.22 2.31 3.43
CA LEU A 96 -10.73 1.09 2.82
C LEU A 96 -11.74 0.31 3.69
N PRO A 97 -11.49 0.05 5.00
CA PRO A 97 -12.46 -0.65 5.83
C PRO A 97 -13.83 0.03 5.88
N TYR A 98 -13.87 1.37 5.93
CA TYR A 98 -15.13 2.11 5.94
C TYR A 98 -15.87 1.99 4.60
N ILE A 99 -15.15 2.06 3.48
CA ILE A 99 -15.76 1.86 2.16
C ILE A 99 -16.30 0.42 2.04
N LYS A 100 -15.50 -0.58 2.43
CA LYS A 100 -15.93 -1.99 2.38
C LYS A 100 -17.18 -2.26 3.23
N MET A 101 -17.22 -1.71 4.44
CA MET A 101 -18.25 -2.03 5.43
C MET A 101 -19.53 -1.19 5.29
N LEU A 102 -19.40 0.08 4.89
CA LEU A 102 -20.49 1.06 5.05
C LEU A 102 -20.99 1.63 3.72
N ALA A 103 -20.22 1.50 2.63
CA ALA A 103 -20.62 2.08 1.36
C ALA A 103 -21.69 1.25 0.64
N THR A 104 -22.55 1.92 -0.12
CA THR A 104 -23.47 1.25 -1.05
C THR A 104 -22.71 0.66 -2.23
N GLU A 105 -23.34 -0.24 -2.98
CA GLU A 105 -22.72 -0.83 -4.18
C GLU A 105 -22.36 0.23 -5.23
N GLU A 106 -23.17 1.28 -5.39
CA GLU A 106 -22.86 2.40 -6.28
C GLU A 106 -21.63 3.18 -5.80
N GLN A 107 -21.47 3.37 -4.48
CA GLN A 107 -20.32 4.03 -3.91
C GLN A 107 -19.06 3.16 -4.04
N LYS A 108 -19.15 1.85 -3.78
CA LYS A 108 -18.02 0.92 -3.98
C LYS A 108 -17.51 0.95 -5.41
N LYS A 109 -18.41 0.83 -6.40
CA LYS A 109 -18.06 0.94 -7.83
C LYS A 109 -17.39 2.26 -8.18
N ARG A 110 -17.85 3.36 -7.57
CA ARG A 110 -17.30 4.70 -7.83
C ARG A 110 -15.87 4.87 -7.30
N TYR A 111 -15.56 4.29 -6.13
CA TYR A 111 -14.33 4.58 -5.39
C TYR A 111 -13.29 3.46 -5.52
N LEU A 112 -13.67 2.19 -5.43
CA LEU A 112 -12.71 1.10 -5.25
C LEU A 112 -11.78 0.89 -6.46
N GLU A 113 -12.23 1.09 -7.70
CA GLU A 113 -11.34 0.97 -8.87
C GLU A 113 -10.23 2.04 -8.87
N LYS A 114 -10.58 3.27 -8.46
CA LYS A 114 -9.61 4.37 -8.33
C LYS A 114 -8.74 4.24 -7.09
N PHE A 115 -9.31 3.66 -6.04
CA PHE A 115 -8.60 3.33 -4.81
C PHE A 115 -7.43 2.38 -5.09
N VAL A 116 -7.65 1.35 -5.93
CA VAL A 116 -6.61 0.37 -6.31
C VAL A 116 -5.50 1.00 -7.14
N SER A 117 -5.86 1.83 -8.13
CA SER A 117 -4.88 2.50 -9.01
C SER A 117 -4.15 3.67 -8.34
N GLY A 118 -4.65 4.14 -7.20
CA GLY A 118 -4.14 5.34 -6.54
C GLY A 118 -4.58 6.64 -7.24
N GLU A 119 -5.61 6.60 -8.09
CA GLU A 119 -6.14 7.73 -8.88
C GLU A 119 -7.08 8.68 -8.12
N GLU A 120 -7.46 8.35 -6.89
CA GLU A 120 -8.30 9.21 -6.04
C GLU A 120 -7.61 10.48 -5.53
#